data_AF-A0A0B7FIN8-F1
#
_entry.id   AF-A0A0B7FIN8-F1
#
_cell.length_a   1.000
_cell.length_b   1.000
_cell.length_c   1.000
_cell.angle_alpha   90.00
_cell.angle_beta   90.00
_cell.angle_gamma   90.00
#
_symmetry.space_group_name_H-M   'P 1'
#
loop_
_entity.id
_entity.type
_entity.pdbx_description
1 polymer ?
#
loop_
_entity_poly.entity_id
_entity_poly.type
_entity_poly.pdbx_seq_one_letter_code
_entity_poly.pdbx_strand_id
1 'polypeptide(L)'
;MTFSLHEFVIYQPPPSTTTTASLQTRMADTVNLSEPHPPTGRGLEAFNEVLPKIKQAVISSRRDWDNHEPRMWARASGLSDEQLTSFVIEDDLVEVRAGSTSYGTIVFGKIRIPGLKDEEGEGFIHVRIHDPPNKVCT
;
A
#
# COMPACT_ATOMS: atom_id res chain seq x y z
N MET A 1 13.41 -14.18 6.78
CA MET A 1 12.72 -13.72 5.54
C MET A 1 12.24 -12.29 5.76
N THR A 2 13.02 -11.32 5.26
CA THR A 2 12.77 -9.89 5.46
C THR A 2 11.96 -9.37 4.28
N PHE A 3 10.64 -9.28 4.47
CA PHE A 3 9.78 -8.52 3.56
C PHE A 3 9.99 -7.05 3.88
N SER A 4 10.46 -6.28 2.90
CA SER A 4 10.73 -4.86 3.06
C SER A 4 9.52 -4.06 2.59
N LEU A 5 8.66 -3.68 3.53
CA LEU A 5 7.60 -2.69 3.33
C LEU A 5 8.26 -1.32 3.24
N HIS A 6 8.32 -0.74 2.04
CA HIS A 6 9.16 0.45 1.81
C HIS A 6 8.40 1.75 1.50
N GLU A 7 7.06 1.79 1.51
CA GLU A 7 6.38 3.07 1.36
C GLU A 7 4.90 2.97 1.72
N PHE A 8 4.47 3.79 2.69
CA PHE A 8 3.08 4.19 2.89
C PHE A 8 2.90 5.51 2.13
N VAL A 9 2.19 5.50 1.00
CA VAL A 9 1.81 6.73 0.30
C VAL A 9 0.33 6.98 0.60
N ILE A 10 0.07 7.79 1.62
CA ILE A 10 -1.24 8.44 1.78
C ILE A 10 -1.27 9.56 0.74
N TYR A 11 -2.18 9.45 -0.21
CA TYR A 11 -2.35 10.33 -1.35
C TYR A 11 -2.33 11.82 -0.93
N GLN A 12 -1.33 12.59 -1.38
CA GLN A 12 -1.44 14.04 -1.46
C GLN A 12 -1.71 14.40 -2.93
N PRO A 13 -2.81 15.11 -3.25
CA PRO A 13 -2.96 15.68 -4.59
C PRO A 13 -1.82 16.68 -4.84
N PRO A 14 -1.23 16.71 -6.04
CA PRO A 14 -0.05 17.54 -6.30
C PRO A 14 -0.40 19.04 -6.20
N PRO A 15 0.48 19.89 -5.65
CA PRO A 15 0.38 21.33 -5.89
C PRO A 15 0.72 21.59 -7.36
N SER A 16 -0.31 21.94 -8.13
CA SER A 16 -0.17 22.38 -9.51
C SER A 16 0.63 23.69 -9.58
N THR A 17 1.92 23.61 -9.91
CA THR A 17 2.69 24.76 -10.40
C THR A 17 3.66 24.35 -11.51
N THR A 18 3.44 24.95 -12.67
CA THR A 18 4.31 24.98 -13.85
C THR A 18 5.64 25.63 -13.49
N THR A 19 6.77 24.95 -13.69
CA THR A 19 8.10 25.59 -13.91
C THR A 19 9.00 24.64 -14.68
N THR A 20 9.38 25.08 -15.87
CA THR A 20 10.33 24.45 -16.80
C THR A 20 11.71 24.34 -16.17
N ALA A 21 12.21 23.12 -15.93
CA ALA A 21 13.59 22.85 -15.56
C ALA A 21 14.10 21.58 -16.26
N SER A 22 15.21 21.75 -16.97
CA SER A 22 16.05 20.79 -17.71
C SER A 22 15.94 19.30 -17.34
N LEU A 23 15.57 18.48 -18.34
CA LEU A 23 15.54 17.02 -18.33
C LEU A 23 16.96 16.41 -18.32
N GLN A 24 17.52 16.20 -17.13
CA GLN A 24 18.51 15.14 -16.93
C GLN A 24 17.72 13.83 -16.73
N THR A 25 17.48 13.08 -17.80
CA THR A 25 16.86 11.74 -17.71
C THR A 25 17.79 10.81 -16.94
N ARG A 26 17.56 10.66 -15.64
CA ARG A 26 17.97 9.44 -14.93
C ARG A 26 17.14 8.32 -15.54
N MET A 27 17.77 7.32 -16.14
CA MET A 27 17.08 6.09 -16.53
C MET A 27 16.67 5.37 -15.25
N ALA A 28 15.57 5.81 -14.63
CA ALA A 28 14.88 5.01 -13.66
C ALA A 28 14.30 3.83 -14.43
N ASP A 29 14.74 2.62 -14.10
CA ASP A 29 14.16 1.38 -14.59
C ASP A 29 12.63 1.48 -14.42
N THR A 30 11.92 1.73 -15.53
CA THR A 30 10.50 2.02 -15.50
C THR A 30 9.79 0.68 -15.47
N VAL A 31 9.29 0.31 -14.30
CA VAL A 31 8.53 -0.93 -14.13
C VAL A 31 7.13 -0.72 -14.73
N ASN A 32 6.84 -1.41 -15.82
CA ASN A 32 5.50 -1.45 -16.39
C ASN A 32 4.57 -2.20 -15.43
N LEU A 33 3.65 -1.47 -14.80
CA LEU A 33 2.61 -2.05 -13.96
C LEU A 33 1.45 -2.54 -14.84
N SER A 34 0.88 -3.68 -14.47
CA SER A 34 -0.37 -4.17 -15.06
C SER A 34 -1.50 -3.17 -14.86
N GLU A 35 -2.55 -3.31 -15.68
CA GLU A 35 -3.80 -2.61 -15.43
C GLU A 35 -4.36 -2.97 -14.04
N PRO A 36 -5.10 -2.05 -13.39
CA PRO A 36 -5.79 -2.34 -12.15
C PRO A 36 -6.79 -3.47 -12.39
N HIS A 37 -6.66 -4.54 -11.63
CA HIS A 37 -7.53 -5.69 -11.73
C HIS A 37 -7.96 -6.18 -10.34
N PRO A 38 -9.10 -6.87 -10.21
CA PRO A 38 -9.48 -7.52 -8.96
C PRO A 38 -8.41 -8.53 -8.55
N PRO A 39 -8.23 -8.78 -7.25
CA PRO A 39 -7.21 -9.69 -6.77
C PRO A 39 -7.39 -11.10 -7.34
N THR A 40 -6.32 -11.62 -7.95
CA THR A 40 -6.23 -13.03 -8.37
C THR A 40 -5.83 -13.91 -7.19
N GLY A 41 -6.05 -15.23 -7.25
CA GLY A 41 -5.74 -16.15 -6.15
C GLY A 41 -4.31 -16.02 -5.62
N ARG A 42 -3.32 -15.87 -6.50
CA ARG A 42 -1.92 -15.62 -6.10
C ARG A 42 -1.73 -14.27 -5.37
N GLY A 43 -2.48 -13.25 -5.77
CA GLY A 43 -2.49 -11.95 -5.08
C GLY A 43 -3.04 -12.11 -3.66
N LEU A 44 -4.18 -12.77 -3.51
CA LEU A 44 -4.79 -13.04 -2.19
C LEU A 44 -3.84 -13.81 -1.27
N GLU A 45 -3.21 -14.88 -1.77
CA GLU A 45 -2.21 -15.65 -1.01
C GLU A 45 -1.03 -14.78 -0.55
N ALA A 46 -0.47 -13.98 -1.46
CA ALA A 46 0.65 -13.11 -1.14
C ALA A 46 0.29 -12.06 -0.08
N PHE A 47 -0.88 -11.44 -0.18
CA PHE A 47 -1.38 -10.47 0.80
C PHE A 47 -1.71 -11.12 2.16
N ASN A 48 -2.27 -12.32 2.16
CA ASN A 48 -2.54 -13.07 3.38
C ASN A 48 -1.27 -13.47 4.14
N GLU A 49 -0.22 -13.88 3.42
CA GLU A 49 1.07 -14.22 4.04
C GLU A 49 1.70 -13.02 4.77
N VAL A 50 1.59 -11.81 4.20
CA VAL A 50 2.16 -10.59 4.79
C VAL A 50 1.16 -9.81 5.64
N LEU A 51 -0.10 -10.25 5.73
CA LEU A 51 -1.17 -9.57 6.45
C LEU A 51 -0.78 -9.15 7.89
N PRO A 52 -0.13 -10.00 8.71
CA PRO A 52 0.30 -9.60 10.04
C PRO A 52 1.28 -8.42 10.02
N LYS A 53 2.17 -8.38 9.02
CA LYS A 53 3.15 -7.30 8.84
C LYS A 53 2.49 -6.03 8.36
N ILE A 54 1.49 -6.12 7.48
CA ILE A 54 0.70 -4.97 7.05
C ILE A 54 0.02 -4.33 8.25
N LYS A 55 -0.68 -5.13 9.07
CA LYS A 55 -1.36 -4.65 10.28
C LYS A 55 -0.40 -3.97 11.25
N GLN A 56 0.77 -4.57 11.47
CA GLN A 56 1.81 -3.98 12.31
C GLN A 56 2.35 -2.66 11.73
N ALA A 57 2.57 -2.59 10.42
CA ALA A 57 3.06 -1.39 9.75
C ALA A 57 2.04 -0.24 9.78
N VAL A 58 0.74 -0.54 9.66
CA VAL A 58 -0.36 0.43 9.85
C VAL A 58 -0.28 1.05 11.24
N ILE A 59 -0.21 0.21 12.28
CA ILE A 59 -0.15 0.66 13.68
C ILE A 59 1.14 1.46 13.94
N SER A 60 2.29 0.99 13.45
CA SER A 60 3.55 1.72 13.57
C SER A 60 3.46 3.08 12.90
N SER A 61 2.98 3.12 11.65
CA SER A 61 2.84 4.35 10.89
C SER A 61 1.95 5.36 11.62
N ARG A 62 0.80 4.92 12.16
CA ARG A 62 -0.07 5.77 12.97
C ARG A 62 0.71 6.39 14.14
N ARG A 63 1.41 5.58 14.93
CA ARG A 63 2.16 6.05 16.10
C ARG A 63 3.29 7.00 15.73
N ASP A 64 4.01 6.71 14.65
CA ASP A 64 5.10 7.54 14.15
C ASP A 64 4.56 8.92 13.72
N TRP A 65 3.47 8.94 12.96
CA TRP A 65 2.85 10.19 12.50
C TRP A 65 2.13 10.94 13.62
N ASP A 66 1.56 10.28 14.62
CA ASP A 66 0.97 10.95 15.79
C ASP A 66 2.02 11.77 16.57
N ASN A 67 3.30 11.39 16.51
CA ASN A 67 4.39 12.15 17.14
C ASN A 67 4.95 13.28 16.27
N HIS A 68 4.85 13.17 14.94
CA HIS A 68 5.44 14.12 13.99
C HIS A 68 4.41 15.08 13.41
N GLU A 69 3.32 14.55 12.88
CA GLU A 69 2.29 15.31 12.20
C GLU A 69 0.91 14.62 12.27
N PRO A 70 0.14 14.81 13.36
CA PRO A 70 -1.12 14.11 13.61
C PRO A 70 -2.18 14.27 12.51
N ARG A 71 -2.06 15.31 11.67
CA ARG A 71 -2.98 15.54 10.55
C ARG A 71 -2.99 14.39 9.54
N MET A 72 -1.91 13.60 9.46
CA MET A 72 -1.78 12.48 8.53
C MET A 72 -2.78 11.34 8.82
N TRP A 73 -3.10 11.12 10.10
CA TRP A 73 -4.08 10.11 10.53
C TRP A 73 -5.35 10.75 11.12
N ALA A 74 -5.59 12.05 10.89
CA ALA A 74 -6.74 12.76 11.46
C ALA A 74 -8.08 12.12 11.09
N ARG A 75 -8.23 11.61 9.86
CA ARG A 75 -9.44 10.88 9.41
C ARG A 75 -9.67 9.57 10.17
N ALA A 76 -8.59 8.95 10.64
CA ALA A 76 -8.59 7.72 11.42
C ALA A 76 -8.50 7.93 12.95
N SER A 77 -8.50 9.19 13.41
CA SER A 77 -8.32 9.53 14.83
C SER A 77 -9.37 8.91 15.74
N GLY A 78 -10.61 8.76 15.26
CA GLY A 78 -11.73 8.15 15.99
C GLY A 78 -11.71 6.62 16.06
N LEU A 79 -10.77 5.95 15.40
CA LEU A 79 -10.71 4.49 15.34
C LEU A 79 -9.66 3.93 16.30
N SER A 80 -9.98 2.80 16.95
CA SER A 80 -8.98 2.02 17.69
C SER A 80 -8.03 1.28 16.75
N ASP A 81 -6.86 0.88 17.25
CA ASP A 81 -5.89 0.08 16.48
C ASP A 81 -6.52 -1.24 15.97
N GLU A 82 -7.46 -1.81 16.74
CA GLU A 82 -8.24 -2.99 16.38
C GLU A 82 -9.18 -2.71 15.20
N GLN A 83 -9.86 -1.56 15.20
CA GLN A 83 -10.74 -1.18 14.10
C GLN A 83 -9.96 -0.89 12.82
N LEU A 84 -8.79 -0.25 12.94
CA LEU A 84 -7.90 0.01 11.80
C LEU A 84 -7.33 -1.25 11.17
N THR A 85 -7.22 -2.33 11.94
CA THR A 85 -6.66 -3.62 11.50
C THR A 85 -7.71 -4.71 11.36
N SER A 86 -8.99 -4.36 11.38
CA SER A 86 -10.13 -5.28 11.26
C SER A 86 -10.41 -5.78 9.84
N PHE A 87 -9.72 -5.23 8.83
CA PHE A 87 -9.89 -5.60 7.43
C PHE A 87 -9.47 -7.06 7.13
N VAL A 88 -10.18 -7.65 6.16
CA VAL A 88 -10.01 -9.02 5.66
C VAL A 88 -9.62 -8.95 4.18
N ILE A 89 -8.54 -9.64 3.78
CA ILE A 89 -7.97 -9.47 2.43
C ILE A 89 -8.95 -9.91 1.35
N GLU A 90 -9.74 -10.95 1.61
CA GLU A 90 -10.71 -11.52 0.69
C GLU A 90 -11.82 -10.54 0.32
N ASP A 91 -12.23 -9.69 1.27
CA ASP A 91 -13.37 -8.77 1.11
C ASP A 91 -12.93 -7.32 0.87
N ASP A 92 -11.79 -6.92 1.43
CA ASP A 92 -11.34 -5.52 1.44
C ASP A 92 -10.22 -5.22 0.45
N LEU A 93 -9.60 -6.23 -0.19
CA LEU A 93 -8.64 -6.00 -1.27
C LEU A 93 -9.39 -5.68 -2.58
N VAL A 94 -9.49 -4.39 -2.91
CA VAL A 94 -10.33 -3.91 -4.03
C VAL A 94 -9.59 -4.01 -5.36
N GLU A 95 -8.33 -3.56 -5.40
CA GLU A 95 -7.56 -3.45 -6.63
C GLU A 95 -6.13 -3.92 -6.41
N VAL A 96 -5.59 -4.65 -7.39
CA VAL A 96 -4.20 -5.08 -7.44
C VAL A 96 -3.55 -4.62 -8.74
N ARG A 97 -2.28 -4.22 -8.64
CA ARG A 97 -1.40 -3.98 -9.80
C ARG A 97 -0.10 -4.72 -9.57
N ALA A 98 0.41 -5.40 -10.58
CA ALA A 98 1.68 -6.12 -10.50
C ALA A 98 2.65 -5.60 -11.55
N GLY A 99 3.92 -5.49 -11.19
CA GLY A 99 5.00 -5.13 -12.10
C GLY A 99 6.16 -6.10 -11.94
N SER A 100 6.60 -6.70 -13.05
CA SER A 100 7.80 -7.54 -13.07
C SER A 100 9.05 -6.67 -13.09
N THR A 101 9.99 -6.94 -12.20
CA THR A 101 11.30 -6.30 -12.14
C THR A 101 12.40 -7.36 -12.27
N SER A 102 13.64 -6.92 -12.46
CA SER A 102 14.81 -7.80 -12.48
C SER A 102 15.06 -8.55 -11.16
N TYR A 103 14.51 -8.07 -10.04
CA TYR A 103 14.71 -8.64 -8.71
C TYR A 103 13.49 -9.40 -8.15
N GLY A 104 12.38 -9.43 -8.89
CA GLY A 104 11.13 -10.05 -8.46
C GLY A 104 9.89 -9.33 -8.97
N THR A 105 8.73 -9.73 -8.47
CA THR A 105 7.46 -9.09 -8.83
C THR A 105 7.05 -8.14 -7.72
N ILE A 106 6.81 -6.88 -8.05
CA ILE A 106 6.22 -5.91 -7.14
C ILE A 106 4.70 -5.99 -7.29
N VAL A 107 4.00 -6.17 -6.19
CA VAL A 107 2.54 -6.20 -6.15
C VAL A 107 2.05 -5.04 -5.30
N PHE A 108 1.23 -4.18 -5.89
CA PHE A 108 0.52 -3.11 -5.22
C PHE A 108 -0.91 -3.55 -4.96
N GLY A 109 -1.37 -3.38 -3.73
CA GLY A 109 -2.74 -3.69 -3.33
C GLY A 109 -3.39 -2.47 -2.71
N LYS A 110 -4.63 -2.21 -3.10
CA LYS A 110 -5.50 -1.20 -2.49
C LYS A 110 -6.47 -1.90 -1.55
N ILE A 111 -6.25 -1.73 -0.26
CA ILE A 111 -7.03 -2.36 0.81
C ILE A 111 -7.95 -1.31 1.40
N ARG A 112 -9.24 -1.61 1.48
CA ARG A 112 -10.23 -0.76 2.13
C ARG A 112 -10.17 -0.93 3.65
N ILE A 113 -10.33 0.15 4.40
CA ILE A 113 -10.50 0.10 5.86
C ILE A 113 -12.00 0.18 6.16
N PRO A 114 -12.65 -0.90 6.63
CA PRO A 114 -14.10 -0.89 6.89
C PRO A 114 -14.51 0.08 8.00
N GLY A 115 -13.62 0.35 8.95
CA GLY A 115 -13.83 1.33 10.01
C GLY A 115 -13.78 2.78 9.54
N LEU A 116 -13.19 3.08 8.38
CA LEU A 116 -12.97 4.45 7.91
C LEU A 116 -13.99 4.82 6.84
N LYS A 117 -15.17 5.24 7.29
CA LYS A 117 -16.24 5.76 6.44
C LYS A 117 -16.74 7.08 6.99
N ASP A 118 -16.34 8.16 6.34
CA ASP A 118 -16.71 9.53 6.70
C ASP A 118 -17.48 10.22 5.57
N GLU A 119 -17.76 11.51 5.73
CA GLU A 119 -18.48 12.31 4.72
C GLU A 119 -17.70 12.47 3.40
N GLU A 120 -16.37 12.28 3.41
CA GLU A 120 -15.50 12.28 2.23
C GLU A 120 -15.37 10.90 1.58
N GLY A 121 -15.94 9.84 2.17
CA GLY A 121 -16.02 8.50 1.59
C GLY A 121 -15.27 7.41 2.36
N GLU A 122 -14.78 6.41 1.62
CA GLU A 122 -14.10 5.24 2.18
C GLU A 122 -12.58 5.45 2.29
N GLY A 123 -11.99 4.89 3.34
CA GLY A 123 -10.54 4.87 3.54
C GLY A 123 -9.86 3.75 2.80
N PHE A 124 -8.74 4.05 2.14
CA PHE A 124 -7.92 3.06 1.45
C PHE A 124 -6.45 3.13 1.88
N ILE A 125 -5.85 1.97 2.08
CA ILE A 125 -4.41 1.78 2.29
C ILE A 125 -3.83 1.20 1.02
N HIS A 126 -2.77 1.83 0.52
CA HIS A 126 -1.97 1.29 -0.58
C HIS A 126 -0.76 0.57 0.00
N VAL A 127 -0.65 -0.72 -0.28
CA VAL A 127 0.44 -1.58 0.21
C VAL A 127 1.26 -2.04 -0.97
N ARG A 128 2.59 -1.91 -0.85
CA ARG A 128 3.56 -2.46 -1.80
C ARG A 128 4.22 -3.70 -1.21
N ILE A 129 4.07 -4.83 -1.89
CA ILE A 129 4.74 -6.09 -1.59
C ILE A 129 5.79 -6.35 -2.65
N HIS A 130 6.94 -6.87 -2.24
CA HIS A 130 7.93 -7.42 -3.15
C HIS A 130 7.94 -8.95 -3.00
N ASP A 131 7.49 -9.66 -4.03
CA ASP A 131 7.53 -11.13 -4.13
C ASP A 131 8.85 -11.53 -4.82
N PRO A 132 9.85 -12.06 -4.09
CA PRO A 132 11.11 -12.49 -4.68
C PRO A 132 10.89 -13.73 -5.58
N PRO A 133 11.66 -13.89 -6.66
CA PRO A 133 11.42 -14.92 -7.68
C PRO A 133 11.68 -16.36 -7.22
N ASN A 134 12.19 -16.57 -6.00
CA ASN A 134 12.68 -17.87 -5.52
C ASN A 134 11.76 -18.55 -4.49
N LYS A 135 10.43 -18.44 -4.67
CA LYS A 135 9.49 -19.32 -3.97
C LYS A 135 9.37 -20.63 -4.76
N VAL A 136 10.32 -21.54 -4.53
CA VAL A 136 10.18 -22.95 -4.92
C VAL A 136 8.96 -23.52 -4.19
N CYS A 137 7.91 -23.87 -4.93
CA CYS A 137 6.85 -24.75 -4.43
C CYS A 137 7.54 -26.01 -3.88
N THR A 138 7.47 -26.20 -2.56
CA THR A 138 7.87 -27.45 -1.91
C THR A 138 6.63 -28.04 -1.28
#